data_AF-A0A1E7EWY5-F1
#
_entry.id   AF-A0A1E7EWY5-F1
#
_cell.length_a   1.000
_cell.length_b   1.000
_cell.length_c   1.000
_cell.angle_alpha   90.00
_cell.angle_beta   90.00
_cell.angle_gamma   90.00
#
_symmetry.space_group_name_H-M   'P 1'
#
loop_
_entity.id
_entity.type
_entity.pdbx_description
1 polymer ?
#
loop_
_entity_poly.entity_id
_entity_poly.type
_entity_poly.pdbx_seq_one_letter_code
_entity_poly.pdbx_strand_id
1 'polypeptide(L)'
;MATTDSTDDGSNVDDSKNPIIYKRKFDVLCGRGGAGLRHPGNLTYQRLVNLNKGVYITCLKTEKLKISRSIVAAIREQRGRFLEQDATTGVWTDIGDKKAVGKTSQALREGQPKLRKKM
;
A
#
# COMPACT_ATOMS: atom_id res chain seq x y z
N MET A 1 -46.49 19.90 -18.29
CA MET A 1 -45.98 18.65 -18.88
C MET A 1 -44.77 18.26 -18.05
N ALA A 2 -44.93 17.25 -17.19
CA ALA A 2 -43.90 16.80 -16.27
C ALA A 2 -42.96 15.83 -16.98
N THR A 3 -41.64 15.98 -16.77
CA THR A 3 -40.69 14.86 -16.81
C THR A 3 -39.59 15.11 -15.80
N THR A 4 -39.61 14.31 -14.74
CA THR A 4 -38.51 14.02 -13.82
C THR A 4 -37.66 12.90 -14.42
N ASP A 5 -36.32 13.03 -14.45
CA ASP A 5 -35.36 11.91 -14.45
C ASP A 5 -33.93 12.51 -14.48
N SER A 6 -32.90 12.11 -13.73
CA SER A 6 -32.69 11.01 -12.79
C SER A 6 -31.66 11.48 -11.76
N THR A 7 -31.83 11.06 -10.51
CA THR A 7 -30.80 11.07 -9.48
C THR A 7 -29.73 10.04 -9.85
N ASP A 8 -28.50 10.50 -10.08
CA ASP A 8 -27.30 9.67 -10.08
C ASP A 8 -27.02 9.22 -8.65
N ASP A 9 -27.62 8.10 -8.24
CA ASP A 9 -27.28 7.38 -7.01
C ASP A 9 -25.96 6.63 -7.25
N GLY A 10 -24.88 7.39 -7.28
CA GLY A 10 -23.53 6.86 -7.15
C GLY A 10 -23.34 6.33 -5.73
N SER A 11 -23.86 5.14 -5.47
CA SER A 11 -23.60 4.34 -4.28
C SER A 11 -22.09 4.06 -4.20
N ASN A 12 -21.36 5.02 -3.61
CA ASN A 12 -19.97 4.86 -3.23
C ASN A 12 -19.92 3.95 -2.01
N VAL A 13 -20.14 2.67 -2.24
CA VAL A 13 -19.86 1.63 -1.26
C VAL A 13 -18.36 1.64 -1.01
N ASP A 14 -17.98 2.28 0.10
CA ASP A 14 -16.63 2.25 0.68
C ASP A 14 -16.28 0.80 1.05
N ASP A 15 -15.92 -0.01 0.05
CA ASP A 15 -15.48 -1.42 0.17
C ASP A 15 -14.25 -1.57 1.09
N SER A 16 -13.63 -0.46 1.48
CA SER A 16 -12.47 -0.37 2.39
C SER A 16 -12.72 -0.95 3.79
N LYS A 17 -13.99 -1.16 4.20
CA LYS A 17 -14.33 -1.56 5.57
C LYS A 17 -14.78 -3.00 5.73
N ASN A 18 -14.80 -3.80 4.67
CA ASN A 18 -15.19 -5.20 4.83
C ASN A 18 -14.10 -5.99 5.56
N PRO A 19 -14.46 -6.74 6.62
CA PRO A 19 -13.51 -7.55 7.38
C PRO A 19 -12.91 -8.64 6.49
N ILE A 20 -11.58 -8.76 6.52
CA ILE A 20 -10.83 -9.72 5.71
C ILE A 20 -10.55 -10.96 6.54
N ILE A 21 -11.26 -12.03 6.18
CA ILE A 21 -11.21 -13.31 6.91
C ILE A 21 -9.90 -14.07 6.62
N TYR A 22 -9.39 -13.98 5.38
CA TYR A 22 -8.20 -14.72 4.95
C TYR A 22 -7.16 -13.83 4.28
N LYS A 23 -5.90 -13.97 4.73
CA LYS A 23 -4.73 -13.34 4.13
C LYS A 23 -4.34 -14.13 2.88
N ARG A 24 -4.26 -13.44 1.74
CA ARG A 24 -3.90 -14.02 0.45
C ARG A 24 -2.39 -13.88 0.24
N LYS A 25 -1.84 -14.71 -0.64
CA LYS A 25 -0.41 -14.73 -0.99
C LYS A 25 0.18 -13.35 -1.30
N PHE A 26 -0.57 -12.50 -2.01
CA PHE A 26 -0.11 -11.18 -2.47
C PHE A 26 -0.46 -10.04 -1.50
N ASP A 27 -1.15 -10.33 -0.39
CA ASP A 27 -1.46 -9.31 0.61
C ASP A 27 -0.18 -8.87 1.35
N VAL A 28 -0.05 -7.56 1.53
CA VAL A 28 1.00 -6.92 2.31
C VAL A 28 0.46 -6.69 3.72
N LEU A 29 0.98 -7.44 4.68
CA LEU A 29 0.60 -7.36 6.08
C LEU A 29 1.36 -6.20 6.73
N CYS A 30 0.65 -5.11 6.98
CA CYS A 30 1.15 -3.90 7.60
C CYS A 30 1.04 -4.03 9.13
N GLY A 31 2.15 -3.87 9.84
CA GLY A 31 2.18 -3.94 11.30
C GLY A 31 3.59 -4.00 11.86
N ARG A 32 3.73 -3.94 13.19
CA ARG A 32 5.02 -4.11 13.89
C ARG A 32 5.12 -5.54 14.43
N GLY A 33 6.06 -6.34 13.92
CA GLY A 33 6.30 -7.71 14.37
C GLY A 33 6.95 -8.61 13.32
N GLY A 34 7.76 -9.58 13.75
CA GLY A 34 8.57 -10.43 12.85
C GLY A 34 7.76 -11.38 11.95
N ALA A 35 6.54 -11.76 12.35
CA ALA A 35 5.69 -12.69 11.59
C ALA A 35 5.26 -12.13 10.23
N GLY A 36 5.07 -10.81 10.09
CA GLY A 36 4.72 -10.17 8.82
C GLY A 36 5.88 -10.18 7.81
N LEU A 37 7.14 -10.21 8.28
CA LEU A 37 8.32 -10.07 7.43
C LEU A 37 8.46 -11.22 6.41
N ARG A 38 8.05 -12.43 6.78
CA ARG A 38 8.21 -13.65 5.96
C ARG A 38 7.02 -13.90 5.01
N HIS A 39 5.96 -13.10 5.10
CA HIS A 39 4.80 -13.26 4.23
C HIS A 39 5.19 -12.99 2.76
N PRO A 40 4.75 -13.80 1.78
CA PRO A 40 5.15 -13.64 0.37
C PRO A 40 4.86 -12.25 -0.21
N GLY A 41 3.72 -11.64 0.17
CA GLY A 41 3.40 -10.27 -0.22
C GLY A 41 4.38 -9.25 0.36
N ASN A 42 4.79 -9.38 1.63
CA ASN A 42 5.78 -8.50 2.25
C ASN A 42 7.19 -8.68 1.66
N LEU A 43 7.56 -9.89 1.25
CA LEU A 43 8.83 -10.14 0.54
C LEU A 43 8.83 -9.47 -0.83
N THR A 44 7.74 -9.61 -1.59
CA THR A 44 7.57 -8.97 -2.90
C THR A 44 7.60 -7.45 -2.76
N TYR A 45 6.85 -6.91 -1.80
CA TYR A 45 6.84 -5.49 -1.46
C TYR A 45 8.22 -4.95 -1.09
N GLN A 46 8.96 -5.65 -0.22
CA GLN A 46 10.33 -5.25 0.15
C GLN A 46 11.28 -5.24 -1.05
N ARG A 47 11.17 -6.22 -1.97
CA ARG A 47 11.95 -6.24 -3.20
C ARG A 47 11.66 -5.03 -4.07
N LEU A 48 10.38 -4.71 -4.30
CA LEU A 48 9.96 -3.53 -5.06
C LEU A 48 10.49 -2.23 -4.43
N VAL A 49 10.35 -2.08 -3.11
CA VAL A 49 10.88 -0.92 -2.39
C VAL A 49 12.39 -0.82 -2.59
N ASN A 50 13.15 -1.90 -2.36
CA ASN A 50 14.61 -1.89 -2.45
C ASN A 50 15.11 -1.58 -3.87
N LEU A 51 14.48 -2.13 -4.91
CA LEU A 51 14.80 -1.84 -6.31
C LEU A 51 14.61 -0.35 -6.64
N ASN A 52 13.65 0.32 -6.01
CA ASN A 52 13.33 1.72 -6.27
C ASN A 52 14.05 2.71 -5.35
N LYS A 53 14.79 2.26 -4.32
CA LYS A 53 15.47 3.18 -3.37
C LYS A 53 16.49 4.08 -4.04
N GLY A 54 17.26 3.56 -5.01
CA GLY A 54 18.27 4.35 -5.72
C GLY A 54 17.65 5.54 -6.46
N VAL A 55 16.66 5.27 -7.32
CA VAL A 55 15.93 6.31 -8.07
C VAL A 55 15.19 7.26 -7.14
N TYR A 56 14.60 6.75 -6.05
CA TYR A 56 13.90 7.57 -5.08
C TYR A 56 14.82 8.58 -4.37
N ILE A 57 16.07 8.22 -4.09
CA ILE A 57 17.05 9.13 -3.47
C ILE A 57 17.41 10.29 -4.41
N THR A 58 17.61 10.00 -5.69
CA THR A 58 18.14 10.97 -6.66
C THR A 58 17.07 11.83 -7.32
N CYS A 59 15.81 11.40 -7.31
CA CYS A 59 14.72 12.12 -7.97
C CYS A 59 14.18 13.33 -7.17
N LEU A 60 13.46 14.20 -7.89
CA LEU A 60 12.78 15.38 -7.34
C LEU A 60 11.61 14.98 -6.43
N LYS A 61 11.20 15.91 -5.56
CA LYS A 61 10.09 15.69 -4.60
C LYS A 61 8.78 15.28 -5.29
N THR A 62 8.49 15.81 -6.47
CA THR A 62 7.30 15.47 -7.28
C THR A 62 7.33 14.01 -7.75
N GLU A 63 8.52 13.51 -8.13
CA GLU A 63 8.71 12.16 -8.63
C GLU A 63 8.66 11.11 -7.52
N LYS A 64 9.09 11.46 -6.30
CA LYS A 64 9.01 10.58 -5.12
C LYS A 64 7.61 10.04 -4.90
N LEU A 65 6.59 10.89 -5.05
CA LEU A 65 5.20 10.47 -4.89
C LEU A 65 4.76 9.51 -6.01
N LYS A 66 5.21 9.73 -7.25
CA LYS A 66 4.94 8.83 -8.38
C LYS A 66 5.57 7.45 -8.14
N ILE A 67 6.80 7.39 -7.64
CA ILE A 67 7.48 6.14 -7.29
C ILE A 67 6.66 5.38 -6.23
N SER A 68 6.26 6.03 -5.14
CA SER A 68 5.45 5.39 -4.10
C SER A 68 4.12 4.85 -4.64
N ARG A 69 3.43 5.62 -5.50
CA ARG A 69 2.18 5.20 -6.16
C ARG A 69 2.40 4.00 -7.09
N SER A 70 3.49 4.00 -7.86
CA SER A 70 3.80 2.91 -8.80
C SER A 70 4.00 1.57 -8.10
N ILE A 71 4.66 1.56 -6.94
CA ILE A 71 4.87 0.34 -6.13
C ILE A 71 3.53 -0.15 -5.56
N VAL A 72 2.68 0.75 -5.06
CA VAL A 72 1.34 0.37 -4.58
C VAL A 72 0.51 -0.21 -5.73
N ALA A 73 0.50 0.45 -6.89
CA ALA A 73 -0.20 -0.02 -8.08
C ALA A 73 0.27 -1.42 -8.51
N ALA A 74 1.58 -1.69 -8.50
CA ALA A 74 2.13 -3.01 -8.84
C ALA A 74 1.66 -4.12 -7.88
N ILE A 75 1.48 -3.83 -6.59
CA ILE A 75 0.89 -4.80 -5.64
C ILE A 75 -0.61 -4.98 -5.90
N ARG A 76 -1.33 -3.89 -6.17
CA ARG A 76 -2.77 -3.93 -6.50
C ARG A 76 -3.06 -4.73 -7.76
N GLU A 77 -2.22 -4.61 -8.79
CA GLU A 77 -2.32 -5.35 -10.05
C GLU A 77 -2.21 -6.87 -9.84
N GLN A 78 -1.43 -7.31 -8.85
CA GLN A 78 -1.38 -8.72 -8.41
C GLN A 78 -2.56 -9.13 -7.53
N ARG A 79 -3.62 -8.31 -7.48
CA ARG A 79 -4.77 -8.44 -6.56
C ARG A 79 -4.35 -8.47 -5.08
N GLY A 80 -3.18 -7.89 -4.77
CA GLY A 80 -2.66 -7.75 -3.42
C GLY A 80 -3.27 -6.55 -2.69
N ARG A 81 -3.57 -6.72 -1.41
CA ARG A 81 -4.08 -5.65 -0.55
C ARG A 81 -3.07 -5.23 0.50
N PHE A 82 -3.18 -4.02 1.00
CA PHE A 82 -2.37 -3.56 2.14
C PHE A 82 -3.21 -3.71 3.41
N LEU A 83 -2.93 -4.75 4.19
CA LEU A 83 -3.78 -5.12 5.31
C LEU A 83 -3.22 -4.60 6.62
N GLU A 84 -4.06 -4.03 7.47
CA GLU A 84 -3.72 -3.69 8.84
C GLU A 84 -4.67 -4.44 9.77
N GLN A 85 -4.12 -4.94 10.88
CA GLN A 85 -4.91 -5.60 11.91
C GLN A 85 -5.33 -4.56 12.93
N ASP A 86 -6.63 -4.49 13.18
CA ASP A 86 -7.14 -3.76 14.33
C ASP A 86 -6.70 -4.46 15.62
N ALA A 87 -6.04 -3.73 16.53
CA ALA A 87 -5.43 -4.31 17.71
C ALA A 87 -6.46 -4.79 18.76
N THR A 88 -7.67 -4.22 18.74
CA THR A 88 -8.72 -4.52 19.71
C THR A 88 -9.54 -5.73 19.28
N THR A 89 -9.91 -5.76 17.99
CA THR A 89 -10.81 -6.76 17.41
C THR A 89 -10.07 -7.89 16.72
N GLY A 90 -8.79 -7.71 16.39
CA GLY A 90 -7.98 -8.67 15.63
C GLY A 90 -8.36 -8.78 14.15
N VAL A 91 -9.30 -7.95 13.66
CA VAL A 91 -9.81 -7.98 12.29
C VAL A 91 -8.82 -7.31 11.35
N TRP A 92 -8.61 -7.94 10.18
CA TRP A 92 -7.79 -7.35 9.11
C TRP A 92 -8.67 -6.54 8.16
N THR A 93 -8.22 -5.35 7.79
CA THR A 93 -8.88 -4.48 6.80
C THR A 93 -7.87 -3.94 5.81
N ASP A 94 -8.33 -3.63 4.60
CA ASP A 94 -7.50 -2.93 3.62
C ASP A 94 -7.37 -1.46 4.03
N ILE A 95 -6.14 -0.97 4.14
CA ILE A 95 -5.86 0.40 4.56
C ILE A 95 -6.14 1.43 3.45
N GLY A 96 -6.39 0.97 2.22
CA GLY A 96 -6.59 1.82 1.05
C GLY A 96 -5.31 2.49 0.54
N ASP A 97 -5.41 3.10 -0.63
CA ASP A 97 -4.22 3.55 -1.37
C ASP A 97 -3.51 4.74 -0.70
N LYS A 98 -4.26 5.66 -0.09
CA LYS A 98 -3.67 6.82 0.60
C LYS A 98 -2.72 6.38 1.72
N LYS A 99 -3.14 5.44 2.57
CA LYS A 99 -2.30 4.91 3.65
C LYS A 99 -1.18 4.03 3.10
N ALA A 100 -1.46 3.19 2.09
CA ALA A 100 -0.44 2.35 1.45
C ALA A 100 0.71 3.15 0.82
N VAL A 101 0.40 4.26 0.13
CA VAL A 101 1.39 5.19 -0.44
C VAL A 101 2.21 5.85 0.67
N GLY A 102 1.58 6.23 1.78
CA GLY A 102 2.26 6.76 2.95
C GLY A 102 3.28 5.78 3.55
N LYS A 103 2.86 4.53 3.77
CA LYS A 103 3.74 3.44 4.25
C LYS A 103 4.89 3.17 3.27
N THR A 104 4.62 3.19 1.97
CA THR A 104 5.63 3.00 0.92
C THR A 104 6.66 4.12 0.86
N SER A 105 6.19 5.36 0.96
CA SER A 105 7.09 6.52 1.04
C SER A 105 8.00 6.45 2.26
N GLN A 106 7.48 5.93 3.39
CA GLN A 106 8.26 5.71 4.60
C GLN A 106 9.32 4.61 4.39
N ALA A 107 8.93 3.45 3.85
CA ALA A 107 9.85 2.34 3.57
C ALA A 107 10.98 2.71 2.59
N LEU A 108 10.70 3.57 1.61
CA LEU A 108 11.69 4.13 0.67
C LEU A 108 12.68 5.10 1.35
N ARG A 109 12.27 5.77 2.44
CA ARG A 109 13.14 6.65 3.25
C ARG A 109 14.02 5.88 4.21
N GLU A 110 13.57 4.74 4.69
CA GLU A 110 14.32 3.95 5.65
C GLU A 110 15.64 3.42 5.05
N GLY A 111 16.74 3.65 5.78
CA GLY A 111 18.08 3.21 5.38
C GLY A 111 18.78 4.08 4.33
N GLN A 112 18.20 5.20 3.88
CA GLN A 112 18.83 6.11 2.91
C GLN A 112 20.22 6.60 3.32
N PRO A 113 20.50 7.00 4.58
CA PRO A 113 21.83 7.46 4.95
C PRO A 113 22.93 6.41 4.74
N LYS A 114 22.60 5.12 4.91
CA LYS A 114 23.53 4.01 4.66
C LYS A 114 23.72 3.78 3.16
N LEU A 115 22.66 3.93 2.37
CA LEU A 115 22.71 3.75 0.92
C LEU A 115 23.51 4.88 0.25
N ARG A 116 23.32 6.14 0.68
CA ARG A 116 24.08 7.30 0.17
C ARG A 116 25.59 7.24 0.42
N LYS A 117 26.04 6.49 1.43
CA LYS A 117 27.48 6.26 1.71
C LYS A 117 28.09 5.17 0.82
N LYS A 118 27.26 4.35 0.17
CA LYS A 118 27.66 3.24 -0.69
C LYS A 118 27.54 3.57 -2.19
N MET A 119 26.86 4.66 -2.51
CA MET A 119 26.81 5.25 -3.85
C MET A 119 27.97 6.22 -4.01
#